data_AF-A0A841MM58-F1
#
_entry.id   AF-A0A841MM58-F1
#
_cell.length_a   1.000
_cell.length_b   1.000
_cell.length_c   1.000
_cell.angle_alpha   90.00
_cell.angle_beta   90.00
_cell.angle_gamma   90.00
#
_symmetry.space_group_name_H-M   'P 1'
#
loop_
_entity.id
_entity.type
_entity.pdbx_description
1 polymer ?
#
loop_
_entity_poly.entity_id
_entity_poly.type
_entity_poly.pdbx_seq_one_letter_code
_entity_poly.pdbx_strand_id
1 'polypeptide(L)' 'MLILVGLIMFGLGVYLYRKIILPDKVGFHKFNFNRKFRRNAFVYALLMVGAIMVMRDLIIWIWF' A
#
# COMPACT_ATOMS: atom_id res chain seq x y z
N MET A 1 4.12 11.78 16.70
CA MET A 1 4.27 11.97 15.24
C MET A 1 4.03 10.65 14.55
N LEU A 2 2.80 10.42 14.12
CA LEU A 2 2.41 9.16 13.45
C LEU A 2 2.82 9.16 11.97
N ILE A 3 3.27 10.32 11.46
CA ILE A 3 3.77 10.49 10.09
C ILE A 3 4.90 9.53 9.74
N LEU A 4 5.82 9.26 10.67
CA LEU A 4 6.91 8.30 10.46
C LEU A 4 6.38 6.88 10.27
N VAL A 5 5.37 6.48 11.05
CA VAL A 5 4.71 5.18 10.92
C VAL A 5 3.99 5.10 9.57
N GLY A 6 3.28 6.16 9.19
CA GLY A 6 2.63 6.27 7.88
C GLY A 6 3.61 6.17 6.72
N LEU A 7 4.76 6.83 6.81
CA LEU A 7 5.83 6.79 5.80
C LEU A 7 6.46 5.40 5.69
N ILE A 8 6.72 4.72 6.82
CA ILE A 8 7.25 3.35 6.82
C ILE A 8 6.23 2.39 6.19
N MET A 9 4.96 2.48 6.56
CA MET A 9 3.90 1.66 5.97
C MET A 9 3.75 1.91 4.47
N PHE A 10 3.75 3.18 4.05
CA PHE A 10 3.67 3.55 2.65
C PHE A 10 4.90 3.05 1.87
N GLY A 11 6.11 3.23 2.40
CA GLY A 11 7.35 2.75 1.80
C GLY A 11 7.38 1.23 1.66
N LEU A 12 6.94 0.49 2.68
CA LEU A 12 6.79 -0.97 2.61
C LEU A 12 5.76 -1.38 1.54
N GLY A 13 4.64 -0.66 1.45
CA GLY A 13 3.62 -0.87 0.42
C GLY A 13 4.19 -0.68 -0.98
N VAL A 14 4.96 0.38 -1.21
CA VAL A 14 5.61 0.68 -2.50
C VAL A 14 6.65 -0.39 -2.86
N TYR A 15 7.45 -0.83 -1.89
CA TYR A 15 8.42 -1.91 -2.11
C TYR A 15 7.74 -3.22 -2.52
N LEU A 16 6.69 -3.62 -1.78
CA LEU A 16 5.92 -4.83 -2.11
C LEU A 16 5.22 -4.70 -3.46
N TYR A 17 4.69 -3.53 -3.79
CA TYR A 17 4.10 -3.26 -5.10
C TYR A 17 5.11 -3.47 -6.23
N ARG A 18 6.31 -2.88 -6.11
CA ARG A 18 7.38 -3.04 -7.11
C ARG A 18 7.91 -4.47 -7.21
N LYS A 19 8.00 -5.19 -6.08
CA LYS A 19 8.55 -6.54 -6.05
C LYS A 19 7.56 -7.60 -6.52
N ILE A 20 6.26 -7.39 -6.29
CA ILE A 20 5.26 -8.45 -6.42
C ILE A 20 4.24 -8.15 -7.50
N ILE A 21 3.71 -6.92 -7.58
CA ILE A 21 2.63 -6.56 -8.51
C ILE A 21 3.20 -6.15 -9.87
N LEU A 22 4.21 -5.28 -9.88
CA LEU A 22 4.82 -4.76 -11.11
C LEU A 22 5.42 -5.85 -12.03
N PRO A 23 6.16 -6.86 -11.53
CA PRO A 23 6.70 -7.92 -12.39
C PRO A 23 5.67 -9.01 -12.74
N ASP A 24 4.49 -9.00 -12.12
CA ASP A 24 3.44 -9.97 -12.37
C ASP A 24 2.68 -9.62 -13.67
N LYS A 25 3.34 -9.92 -14.81
CA LYS A 25 2.79 -9.72 -16.16
C LYS A 25 1.69 -10.72 -16.51
N VAL A 26 1.59 -11.81 -15.77
CA VAL A 26 0.52 -12.79 -15.94
C VAL A 26 -0.71 -12.20 -15.26
N GLY A 27 -1.80 -12.02 -16.00
CA GLY A 27 -3.03 -11.49 -15.44
C GLY A 27 -3.66 -12.40 -14.38
N PHE A 28 -4.90 -12.09 -14.01
CA PHE A 28 -5.69 -12.98 -13.17
C PHE A 28 -6.12 -14.21 -13.98
N HIS A 29 -5.92 -15.41 -13.44
CA HIS A 29 -6.42 -16.67 -13.99
C HIS A 29 -7.39 -17.30 -13.00
N LYS A 30 -8.41 -18.01 -13.49
CA LYS A 30 -9.52 -18.57 -12.69
C LYS A 30 -9.03 -19.39 -11.48
N PHE A 31 -7.93 -20.15 -11.63
CA PHE A 31 -7.35 -20.98 -10.57
C PHE A 31 -6.47 -20.23 -9.56
N ASN A 32 -5.87 -19.10 -9.95
CA ASN A 32 -4.99 -18.30 -9.09
C ASN A 32 -5.62 -16.98 -8.62
N PHE A 33 -6.86 -16.72 -9.01
CA PHE A 33 -7.57 -15.46 -8.77
C PHE A 33 -7.60 -15.11 -7.29
N ASN A 34 -8.10 -16.02 -6.44
CA ASN A 34 -8.29 -15.74 -5.02
C ASN A 34 -6.96 -15.40 -4.31
N ARG A 35 -5.91 -16.19 -4.59
CA ARG A 35 -4.59 -15.97 -4.01
C ARG A 35 -3.95 -14.65 -4.49
N LYS A 36 -3.99 -14.37 -5.80
CA LYS A 36 -3.47 -13.11 -6.36
C LYS A 36 -4.26 -11.91 -5.87
N PHE A 37 -5.59 -12.01 -5.84
CA PHE A 37 -6.47 -10.93 -5.40
C PHE A 37 -6.19 -10.57 -3.96
N ARG A 38 -6.15 -11.54 -3.04
CA ARG A 38 -5.86 -11.28 -1.63
C ARG A 38 -4.48 -10.65 -1.42
N ARG A 39 -3.46 -11.11 -2.15
CA ARG A 39 -2.10 -10.54 -2.10
C ARG A 39 -2.08 -9.10 -2.60
N ASN A 40 -2.68 -8.84 -3.77
CA ASN A 40 -2.69 -7.51 -4.36
C ASN A 40 -3.53 -6.54 -3.49
N ALA A 41 -4.70 -6.98 -3.03
CA ALA A 41 -5.54 -6.21 -2.12
C ALA A 41 -4.81 -5.84 -0.83
N PHE A 42 -4.03 -6.75 -0.25
CA PHE A 42 -3.21 -6.45 0.92
C PHE A 42 -2.17 -5.35 0.64
N VAL A 43 -1.45 -5.43 -0.48
CA VAL A 43 -0.45 -4.42 -0.85
C VAL A 43 -1.11 -3.06 -1.11
N TYR A 44 -2.24 -3.02 -1.81
CA TYR A 44 -2.99 -1.78 -2.03
C TYR A 44 -3.57 -1.20 -0.73
N ALA A 45 -4.02 -2.05 0.19
CA ALA A 45 -4.47 -1.61 1.51
C ALA A 45 -3.32 -0.97 2.30
N LEU A 46 -2.11 -1.55 2.26
CA LEU A 46 -0.92 -0.98 2.89
C LEU A 46 -0.60 0.42 2.36
N LEU A 47 -0.66 0.59 1.02
CA LEU A 47 -0.44 1.87 0.35
C LEU A 47 -1.50 2.90 0.75
N MET A 48 -2.78 2.54 0.71
CA MET A 48 -3.87 3.43 1.08
C MET A 48 -3.79 3.87 2.55
N VAL A 49 -3.61 2.92 3.47
CA VAL A 49 -3.54 3.23 4.91
C VAL A 49 -2.31 4.08 5.21
N GLY A 50 -1.14 3.74 4.67
CA GLY A 50 0.07 4.54 4.82
C GLY A 50 -0.12 5.98 4.33
N ALA A 51 -0.70 6.15 3.13
CA ALA A 51 -0.97 7.47 2.56
C ALA A 51 -1.97 8.28 3.41
N ILE A 52 -3.06 7.66 3.86
CA ILE A 52 -4.07 8.32 4.71
C ILE A 52 -3.45 8.80 6.03
N MET A 53 -2.61 7.97 6.66
CA MET A 53 -1.94 8.35 7.90
C MET A 53 -1.00 9.55 7.71
N VAL A 54 -0.22 9.57 6.62
CA VAL A 54 0.68 10.70 6.30
C VAL A 54 -0.13 11.97 6.01
N MET A 55 -1.17 11.87 5.18
CA MET A 55 -2.02 13.02 4.83
C MET A 55 -2.73 13.59 6.06
N ARG A 56 -3.24 12.74 6.95
CA ARG A 56 -3.90 13.18 8.18
C ARG A 56 -2.95 13.96 9.08
N ASP A 57 -1.74 13.45 9.30
CA ASP A 57 -0.75 14.13 10.16
C ASP A 57 -0.28 15.45 9.52
N LEU A 58 -0.13 15.50 8.18
CA LEU A 58 0.17 16.73 7.44
C LEU A 58 -0.95 17.78 7.58
N ILE A 59 -2.21 17.38 7.44
CA ILE A 59 -3.35 18.29 7.59
C ILE A 59 -3.36 18.89 9.00
N ILE A 60 -3.17 18.06 10.03
CA ILE A 60 -3.08 18.53 11.42
C ILE A 60 -1.93 19.53 11.56
N TRP A 61 -0.79 19.28 10.93
CA TRP A 61 0.40 20.13 11.01
C TRP A 61 0.27 21.45 10.25
N ILE A 62 -0.57 21.52 9.22
CA ILE A 62 -0.86 22.75 8.46
C ILE A 62 -1.93 23.60 9.16
N TRP A 63 -2.90 22.96 9.82
CA TRP A 63 -4.02 23.62 10.48
C TRP A 63 -3.71 24.15 11.89
N PHE A 64 -2.57 23.76 12.46
CA PHE A 64 -2.13 24.13 13.80
C PHE A 64 -0.82 24.94 13.73
#